data_AF-A0A2S7C6S7-F1
#
_entry.id   AF-A0A2S7C6S7-F1
#
_cell.length_a   1.000
_cell.length_b   1.000
_cell.length_c   1.000
_cell.angle_alpha   90.00
_cell.angle_beta   90.00
_cell.angle_gamma   90.00
#
_symmetry.space_group_name_H-M   'P 1'
#
loop_
_entity.id
_entity.type
_entity.pdbx_description
1 polymer ?
#
loop_
_entity_poly.entity_id
_entity_poly.type
_entity_poly.pdbx_seq_one_letter_code
_entity_poly.pdbx_strand_id
1 'polypeptide(L)' 'MHQLRNRLNVMGFALYALRGDTSKPMETLRTAHQSAILLLNELGEQERAEQRADGPHVEVPPPASSNDDT' A
#
# COMPACT_ATOMS: atom_id res chain seq x y z
N MET A 1 1.59 0.20 -7.88
CA MET A 1 1.84 -0.79 -6.79
C MET A 1 1.28 -2.21 -7.02
N HIS A 2 0.11 -2.41 -7.63
CA HIS A 2 -0.53 -3.74 -7.75
C HIS A 2 0.32 -4.85 -8.39
N GLN A 3 1.02 -4.56 -9.49
CA GLN A 3 1.84 -5.57 -10.19
C GLN A 3 3.00 -6.07 -9.34
N LEU A 4 3.68 -5.17 -8.61
CA LEU A 4 4.79 -5.53 -7.72
C LEU A 4 4.30 -6.38 -6.54
N ARG A 5 3.14 -6.02 -5.96
CA ARG A 5 2.50 -6.82 -4.90
C ARG A 5 2.19 -8.24 -5.36
N ASN A 6 1.66 -8.40 -6.58
CA ASN A 6 1.38 -9.71 -7.14
C ASN A 6 2.66 -10.55 -7.30
N ARG A 7 3.73 -9.96 -7.84
CA ARG A 7 5.02 -10.64 -7.99
C ARG A 7 5.60 -11.09 -6.65
N LEU A 8 5.52 -10.25 -5.62
CA LEU A 8 5.95 -10.62 -4.27
C LEU A 8 5.08 -11.74 -3.70
N ASN A 9 3.76 -11.72 -3.89
CA ASN A 9 2.90 -12.82 -3.44
C ASN A 9 3.27 -14.16 -4.10
N VAL A 10 3.53 -14.18 -5.41
CA VAL A 10 4.00 -15.38 -6.12
C VAL A 10 5.33 -15.88 -5.54
N MET A 11 6.26 -14.97 -5.27
CA MET A 11 7.54 -15.32 -4.63
C MET A 11 7.32 -15.91 -3.22
N GLY A 12 6.39 -15.35 -2.44
CA GLY A 12 6.02 -15.87 -1.12
C GLY A 12 5.47 -17.29 -1.18
N PHE A 13 4.61 -17.60 -2.16
CA PHE A 13 4.13 -18.97 -2.37
C PHE A 13 5.26 -19.94 -2.74
N ALA A 14 6.20 -19.53 -3.59
CA ALA A 14 7.36 -20.34 -3.94
C ALA A 14 8.26 -20.59 -2.72
N LEU A 15 8.53 -19.56 -1.91
CA LEU A 15 9.31 -19.68 -0.68
C LEU A 15 8.63 -20.56 0.37
N TYR A 16 7.30 -20.52 0.45
CA TYR A 16 6.53 -21.39 1.33
C TYR A 16 6.56 -22.86 0.90
N ALA A 17 6.50 -23.13 -0.41
CA ALA A 17 6.69 -24.49 -0.94
C ALA A 17 8.08 -25.04 -0.60
N LEU A 18 9.10 -24.18 -0.55
CA LEU A 18 10.47 -24.50 -0.17
C LEU A 18 10.76 -24.35 1.33
N ARG A 19 9.76 -24.30 2.20
CA ARG A 19 9.94 -24.08 3.66
C ARG A 19 10.84 -25.11 4.35
N GLY A 20 10.98 -26.31 3.79
CA GLY A 20 11.86 -27.35 4.31
C GLY A 20 13.35 -27.09 4.05
N ASP A 21 13.70 -26.19 3.13
CA ASP A 21 15.08 -25.82 2.85
C ASP A 21 15.57 -24.78 3.87
N THR A 22 16.43 -25.23 4.79
CA THR A 22 17.01 -24.40 5.85
C THR A 22 18.41 -23.86 5.50
N SER A 23 18.78 -23.89 4.22
CA SER A 23 20.05 -23.30 3.79
C SER A 23 20.08 -21.79 4.07
N LYS A 24 21.27 -21.30 4.46
CA LYS A 24 21.50 -19.87 4.75
C LYS A 24 21.07 -18.93 3.60
N PRO A 25 21.26 -19.28 2.31
CA PRO A 25 20.72 -18.49 1.20
C PRO A 25 19.19 -18.42 1.20
N MET A 26 18.50 -19.51 1.54
CA MET A 26 17.03 -19.53 1.63
C MET A 26 16.50 -18.72 2.79
N GLU A 27 17.15 -18.75 3.94
CA GLU A 27 16.82 -17.85 5.04
C GLU A 27 16.98 -16.38 4.63
N THR A 28 18.11 -16.03 4.00
CA THR A 28 18.37 -14.67 3.50
C THR A 28 17.31 -14.23 2.49
N LEU A 29 16.91 -15.11 1.57
CA LEU A 29 15.87 -14.81 0.58
C LEU A 29 14.49 -14.60 1.22
N ARG A 30 14.15 -15.38 2.26
CA ARG A 30 12.92 -15.18 3.04
C ARG A 30 12.92 -13.83 3.76
N THR A 31 14.04 -13.47 4.40
CA THR A 31 14.18 -12.16 5.05
C THR A 31 14.04 -11.03 4.04
N ALA A 32 14.73 -11.11 2.89
CA ALA A 32 14.62 -10.10 1.84
C ALA A 32 13.19 -9.96 1.29
N HIS A 33 12.48 -11.08 1.13
CA HIS A 33 11.06 -11.08 0.75
C HIS A 33 10.19 -10.34 1.77
N GLN A 34 10.38 -10.62 3.05
CA GLN A 34 9.65 -9.96 4.14
C GLN A 34 9.93 -8.46 4.16
N SER A 35 11.20 -8.05 4.06
CA SER A 35 11.58 -6.63 3.98
C SER A 35 10.95 -5.93 2.77
N ALA A 36 10.93 -6.58 1.60
CA ALA A 36 10.31 -6.02 0.40
C ALA A 36 8.79 -5.82 0.55
N ILE A 37 8.10 -6.74 1.25
CA ILE A 37 6.67 -6.59 1.55
C ILE A 37 6.44 -5.41 2.51
N LEU A 38 7.27 -5.26 3.55
CA LEU A 38 7.15 -4.15 4.50
C LEU A 38 7.35 -2.81 3.82
N LEU A 39 8.41 -2.64 3.03
CA LEU A 39 8.68 -1.43 2.27
C LEU A 39 7.54 -1.10 1.30
N LEU A 40 6.98 -2.12 0.63
CA LEU A 40 5.85 -1.91 -0.26
C LEU A 40 4.60 -1.39 0.48
N ASN A 41 4.35 -1.88 1.69
CA ASN A 41 3.24 -1.41 2.50
C ASN A 41 3.48 0.03 2.97
N GLU A 42 4.69 0.36 3.43
CA GLU A 42 5.06 1.72 3.82
C GLU A 42 4.88 2.72 2.68
N LEU A 43 5.38 2.39 1.48
CA LEU A 43 5.17 3.19 0.27
C LEU A 43 3.68 3.38 -0.05
N GLY A 44 2.87 2.31 0.04
CA GLY A 44 1.44 2.40 -0.21
C GLY A 44 0.65 3.16 0.86
N GLU A 45 1.17 3.27 2.09
CA GLU A 45 0.60 4.15 3.12
C GLU A 45 1.01 5.61 2.89
N GLN A 46 2.26 5.87 2.50
CA GLN A 46 2.75 7.21 2.13
C GLN A 46 1.95 7.79 0.96
N GLU A 47 1.77 7.03 -0.13
CA GLU A 47 0.96 7.46 -1.28
C GLU A 47 -0.49 7.82 -0.87
N ARG A 48 -1.08 7.09 0.07
CA ARG A 48 -2.43 7.37 0.59
C ARG A 48 -2.46 8.59 1.52
N ALA A 49 -1.41 8.79 2.33
CA ALA A 49 -1.28 9.95 3.18
C ALA A 49 -1.12 11.23 2.35
N GLU A 50 -0.34 11.19 1.27
CA GLU A 50 -0.20 12.27 0.29
C GLU A 50 -1.53 12.57 -0.41
N GLN A 51 -2.23 11.55 -0.92
CA GLN A 51 -3.56 11.73 -1.54
C GLN A 51 -4.61 12.31 -0.57
N ARG A 52 -4.50 12.02 0.73
CA ARG A 52 -5.37 12.62 1.75
C ARG A 52 -4.99 14.06 2.08
N ALA A 53 -3.70 14.39 2.04
CA ALA A 53 -3.21 15.74 2.28
C ALA A 53 -3.55 16.70 1.14
N ASP A 54 -3.61 16.20 -0.10
CA ASP A 54 -4.05 16.97 -1.28
C ASP A 54 -5.58 17.13 -1.36
N GLY A 55 -6.31 16.40 -0.51
CA GLY A 55 -7.74 16.56 -0.25
C GLY A 55 -8.66 16.16 -1.42
N PRO A 56 -9.84 15.58 -1.15
CA PRO A 56 -10.94 15.77 -2.07
C PRO A 56 -11.25 17.27 -2.05
N HIS A 57 -11.12 17.93 -3.20
CA HIS A 57 -11.78 19.21 -3.45
C HIS A 57 -13.29 18.96 -3.37
N VAL A 58 -13.80 18.76 -2.15
CA VAL A 58 -15.23 18.87 -1.87
C VAL A 58 -15.50 20.35 -2.05
N GLU A 59 -15.88 20.69 -3.27
CA GLU A 59 -16.67 21.88 -3.54
C GLU A 59 -17.90 21.76 -2.63
N VAL A 60 -17.80 22.34 -1.43
CA VAL A 60 -18.96 22.61 -0.61
C VAL A 60 -19.73 23.64 -1.44
N PRO A 61 -20.91 23.29 -2.00
CA PRO A 61 -21.70 24.28 -2.69
C PRO A 61 -22.01 25.38 -1.65
N PRO A 62 -21.86 26.67 -2.01
CA PRO A 62 -22.06 27.75 -1.07
C PRO A 62 -23.47 27.66 -0.46
N PRO A 63 -23.63 27.98 0.83
CA PRO A 63 -24.94 27.98 1.46
C PRO A 63 -25.83 28.92 0.65
N ALA A 64 -26.99 28.43 0.22
CA ALA A 64 -27.97 29.25 -0.48
C ALA A 64 -28.23 30.49 0.39
N SER A 65 -27.83 31.66 -0.10
CA SER A 65 -28.19 32.94 0.48
C SER A 65 -29.71 33.02 0.46
N SER A 66 -30.32 32.73 1.61
CA SER A 66 -31.73 32.98 1.85
C SER A 66 -31.88 34.48 2.10
N ASN A 67 -31.93 35.24 1.00
CA ASN A 67 -32.42 36.61 0.99
C ASN A 67 -33.92 36.55 0.67
N ASP A 68 -34.76 36.86 1.65
CA ASP A 68 -36.08 37.51 1.53
C ASP A 68 -36.56 37.73 2.98
N ASP A 69 -36.54 38.94 3.54
CA ASP A 69 -37.26 40.20 3.22
C ASP A 69 -38.69 40.23 3.80
N THR A 70 -38.89 41.23 4.66
CA THR A 70 -40.13 41.77 5.27
C THR A 70 -41.00 40.93 6.21
#